data_AF-A0A239PAX3-F1
#
_entry.id   AF-A0A239PAX3-F1
#
_cell.length_a   1.000
_cell.length_b   1.000
_cell.length_c   1.000
_cell.angle_alpha   90.00
_cell.angle_beta   90.00
_cell.angle_gamma   90.00
#
_symmetry.space_group_name_H-M   'P 1'
#
loop_
_entity.id
_entity.type
_entity.pdbx_description
1 polymer ?
#
loop_
_entity_poly.entity_id
_entity_poly.type
_entity_poly.pdbx_seq_one_letter_code
_entity_poly.pdbx_strand_id
1 'polypeptide(L)' 'MVARQTFSLGRLHAGQVVIVHVSDSTPTIGLDEGPRTVHHTTDLPIRNVKANRPRKTTYVS' A
#
# COMPACT_ATOMS: atom_id res chain seq x y z
N MET A 1 4.78 -6.15 7.20
CA MET A 1 4.80 -4.67 7.07
C MET A 1 4.76 -4.32 5.59
N VAL A 2 3.89 -3.40 5.19
CA VAL A 2 3.74 -2.96 3.78
C VAL A 2 3.78 -1.43 3.76
N ALA A 3 4.58 -0.84 2.88
CA ALA A 3 4.75 0.62 2.78
C ALA A 3 5.02 1.32 4.14
N ARG A 4 5.86 0.71 5.00
CA ARG A 4 6.18 1.16 6.37
C ARG A 4 5.01 1.17 7.35
N GLN A 5 3.90 0.53 7.01
CA GLN A 5 2.73 0.42 7.85
C GLN A 5 2.47 -1.02 8.27
N THR A 6 1.92 -1.14 9.46
CA THR A 6 1.42 -2.39 10.02
C THR A 6 -0.10 -2.31 10.04
N PHE A 7 -0.75 -3.28 9.42
CA PHE A 7 -2.20 -3.36 9.31
C PHE A 7 -2.72 -4.43 10.28
N SER A 8 -3.58 -4.02 11.20
CA SER A 8 -4.27 -4.95 12.11
C SER A 8 -5.50 -5.53 11.43
N LEU A 9 -5.37 -6.77 10.94
CA LEU A 9 -6.46 -7.52 10.30
C LEU A 9 -7.26 -8.35 11.31
N GLY A 10 -6.67 -8.67 12.46
CA GLY A 10 -7.30 -9.52 13.47
C GLY A 10 -7.08 -11.02 13.21
N ARG A 11 -7.58 -11.86 14.12
CA ARG A 11 -7.30 -13.31 14.12
C ARG A 11 -7.97 -14.05 12.96
N LEU A 12 -9.05 -13.50 12.40
CA LEU A 12 -9.80 -14.11 11.30
C LEU A 12 -8.92 -14.33 10.05
N HIS A 13 -7.96 -13.45 9.79
CA HIS A 13 -7.06 -13.53 8.64
C HIS A 13 -5.68 -14.11 8.98
N ALA A 14 -5.55 -14.75 10.15
CA ALA A 14 -4.28 -15.33 10.57
C ALA A 14 -3.87 -16.49 9.66
N GLY A 15 -2.63 -16.46 9.16
CA GLY A 15 -2.11 -17.47 8.24
C GLY A 15 -2.56 -17.31 6.78
N GLN A 16 -3.42 -16.33 6.48
CA GLN A 16 -3.87 -16.05 5.13
C GLN A 16 -2.85 -15.20 4.35
N VAL A 17 -2.67 -15.50 3.07
CA VAL A 17 -1.98 -14.62 2.13
C VAL A 17 -2.98 -13.64 1.57
N VAL A 18 -2.77 -12.34 1.80
CA VAL A 18 -3.65 -11.26 1.33
C VAL A 18 -2.93 -10.42 0.28
N ILE A 19 -3.71 -9.88 -0.66
CA ILE A 19 -3.19 -8.98 -1.70
C ILE A 19 -3.41 -7.54 -1.24
N VAL A 20 -2.33 -6.75 -1.24
CA VAL A 20 -2.40 -5.33 -0.91
C VAL A 20 -2.06 -4.51 -2.14
N HIS A 21 -3.04 -3.75 -2.63
CA HIS A 21 -2.85 -2.73 -3.65
C HIS A 21 -2.40 -1.44 -2.97
N VAL A 22 -1.18 -0.99 -3.25
CA VAL A 22 -0.63 0.23 -2.63
C VAL A 22 -0.69 1.37 -3.64
N SER A 23 -1.58 2.32 -3.41
CA SER A 23 -1.55 3.62 -4.07
C SER A 23 -0.68 4.62 -3.28
N ASP A 24 -0.51 5.84 -3.81
CA ASP A 24 0.32 6.87 -3.20
C ASP A 24 -0.21 7.36 -1.85
N SER A 25 -1.54 7.36 -1.66
CA SER A 25 -2.21 7.85 -0.45
C SER A 25 -3.08 6.80 0.25
N THR A 26 -3.40 5.70 -0.43
CA THR A 26 -4.35 4.69 0.06
C THR A 26 -3.91 3.25 -0.27
N PRO A 27 -3.46 2.48 0.72
CA PRO A 27 -3.43 1.02 0.62
C PRO A 27 -4.84 0.41 0.68
N THR A 28 -5.14 -0.48 -0.26
CA THR A 28 -6.35 -1.31 -0.29
C THR A 28 -5.98 -2.78 -0.13
N ILE A 29 -6.55 -3.44 0.87
CA ILE A 29 -6.28 -4.83 1.25
C ILE A 29 -7.48 -5.67 0.79
N GLY A 30 -7.23 -6.67 -0.06
CA GLY A 30 -8.25 -7.63 -0.45
C GLY A 30 -8.42 -8.69 0.63
N LEU A 31 -9.59 -8.70 1.28
CA LEU A 31 -10.02 -9.70 2.26
C LEU A 31 -11.28 -10.41 1.75
N ASP A 32 -11.59 -11.59 2.27
CA ASP A 32 -12.70 -12.41 1.78
C ASP A 32 -14.08 -11.80 2.08
N GLU A 33 -14.18 -11.04 3.18
CA GLU A 33 -15.36 -10.25 3.54
C GLU A 33 -15.50 -8.95 2.74
N GLY A 34 -14.48 -8.60 1.95
CA GLY A 34 -14.45 -7.41 1.11
C GLY A 34 -13.16 -6.58 1.25
N PRO A 35 -12.93 -5.65 0.30
CA PRO A 35 -11.73 -4.83 0.32
C PRO A 35 -11.78 -3.81 1.46
N ARG A 36 -10.68 -3.72 2.21
CA ARG A 36 -10.47 -2.71 3.25
C ARG A 36 -9.47 -1.67 2.78
N THR A 37 -9.92 -0.42 2.68
CA THR A 37 -9.04 0.71 2.32
C THR A 37 -8.65 1.48 3.57
N VAL A 38 -7.37 1.84 3.66
CA VAL A 38 -6.79 2.60 4.77
C VAL A 38 -6.03 3.78 4.20
N HIS A 39 -5.96 4.89 4.92
CA HIS A 39 -5.07 6.00 4.56
C HIS A 39 -3.64 5.68 4.95
N HIS A 40 -2.67 6.15 4.14
CA HIS A 40 -1.29 6.13 4.58
C HIS A 40 -1.12 6.97 5.84
N THR A 41 -0.37 6.44 6.80
CA THR A 41 0.01 7.12 8.03
C THR A 41 1.41 7.73 7.95
N THR A 42 2.04 7.68 6.77
CA THR A 42 3.38 8.25 6.54
C THR A 42 3.40 9.05 5.26
N ASP A 43 3.95 10.25 5.34
CA ASP A 43 4.24 11.12 4.19
C ASP A 43 5.64 10.85 3.60
N LEU A 44 6.34 9.83 4.11
CA LEU A 44 7.65 9.48 3.60
C LEU A 44 7.52 8.90 2.19
N PRO A 45 8.31 9.40 1.22
CA PRO A 45 8.21 8.95 -0.15
C PRO A 45 8.52 7.45 -0.28
N ILE A 46 7.76 6.79 -1.16
CA ILE A 46 7.98 5.39 -1.53
C ILE A 46 9.39 5.28 -2.13
N ARG A 47 10.28 4.55 -1.46
CA ARG A 47 11.68 4.39 -1.90
C ARG A 47 11.86 3.34 -2.98
N ASN A 48 11.00 2.30 -2.99
CA ASN A 48 11.00 1.25 -4.00
C ASN A 48 9.85 1.46 -4.97
N VAL A 49 10.14 2.17 -6.06
CA VAL A 49 9.23 2.32 -7.20
C VAL A 49 9.57 1.22 -8.19
N LYS A 50 8.59 0.41 -8.57
CA LYS A 50 8.80 -0.62 -9.59
C LYS A 50 9.22 0.05 -10.91
N ALA A 51 10.13 -0.58 -11.66
CA ALA A 51 10.66 -0.04 -12.91
C ALA A 51 9.56 0.32 -13.94
N ASN A 52 8.39 -0.31 -13.85
CA ASN A 52 7.22 -0.04 -14.69
C ASN A 52 6.44 1.24 -14.30
N ARG A 53 6.86 1.98 -13.28
CA ARG A 53 6.28 3.26 -12.88
C ARG A 53 7.33 4.37 -12.98
N PRO A 54 7.59 4.90 -14.19
CA PRO A 54 8.50 6.03 -14.36
C PRO A 54 8.02 7.23 -13.55
N ARG A 55 8.94 7.93 -12.87
CA ARG A 55 8.61 9.21 -12.23
C ARG A 55 8.14 10.18 -13.31
N LYS A 56 7.02 10.87 -13.09
CA LYS A 56 6.77 12.12 -13.81
C LYS A 56 7.87 13.09 -13.36
N THR A 57 8.90 13.25 -14.18
CA THR A 57 9.88 14.31 -13.95
C THR A 57 9.13 15.63 -14.10
N THR A 58 9.11 16.45 -13.04
CA THR A 58 8.72 17.84 -13.21
C THR A 58 9.87 18.48 -13.96
N TYR A 59 9.67 18.74 -15.25
CA TYR A 59 10.62 19.49 -16.07
C TYR A 59 10.79 20.86 -15.39
N VAL A 60 11.98 21.12 -14.83
CA VAL A 60 12.35 22.44 -14.36
C VAL A 60 13.05 23.10 -15.54
N SER A 61 12.40 24.12 -16.10
CA SER A 61 12.97 24.99 -17.14
C SER A 61 14.18 25.75 -16.61
#